data_AF-A0A367JZX6-F1
#
_entry.id   AF-A0A367JZX6-F1
#
_cell.length_a   1.000
_cell.length_b   1.000
_cell.length_c   1.000
_cell.angle_alpha   90.00
_cell.angle_beta   90.00
_cell.angle_gamma   90.00
#
_symmetry.space_group_name_H-M   'P 1'
#
loop_
_entity.id
_entity.type
_entity.pdbx_description
1 polymer ?
#
loop_
_entity_poly.entity_id
_entity_poly.type
_entity_poly.pdbx_seq_one_letter_code
_entity_poly.pdbx_strand_id
1 'polypeptide(L)'
;MNCNLVYEYDQVDWLDTDASEDEDYLPQFPRQEKEEFPIVPSIEKYNQQKYCIEHTSSISSISSISEDDVDDFSDRKRGRMNSMSWDTNDTRRKKKSNETPLSKVRKAIDNVVDNGIEQVDISNIELEDIPDEIGELAYVTVLHNDIVKSASLQLFLYNNRIHTLSPVLFRLKNLTVLSLRKFISI
;
A
#
# COMPACT_ATOMS: atom_id res chain seq x y z
N MET A 1 46.21 -33.16 -18.38
CA MET A 1 45.32 -33.87 -17.44
C MET A 1 43.91 -33.53 -17.86
N ASN A 2 43.25 -34.43 -18.60
CA ASN A 2 41.89 -34.22 -19.10
C ASN A 2 40.92 -34.93 -18.17
N CYS A 3 40.09 -34.17 -17.46
CA CYS A 3 39.01 -34.69 -16.63
C CYS A 3 37.71 -34.61 -17.42
N ASN A 4 37.35 -35.71 -18.11
CA ASN A 4 36.01 -35.89 -18.66
C ASN A 4 35.10 -36.38 -17.53
N LEU A 5 34.21 -35.50 -17.04
CA LEU A 5 33.09 -35.89 -16.19
C LEU A 5 31.95 -36.32 -17.11
N VAL A 6 31.76 -37.62 -17.23
CA VAL A 6 30.59 -38.24 -17.86
C VAL A 6 29.46 -38.16 -16.85
N TYR A 7 28.46 -37.34 -17.12
CA TYR A 7 27.22 -37.30 -16.34
C TYR A 7 26.31 -38.41 -16.87
N GLU A 8 26.20 -39.49 -16.08
CA GLU A 8 25.25 -40.57 -16.28
C GLU A 8 23.91 -40.11 -15.66
N TYR A 9 22.94 -39.79 -16.51
CA TYR A 9 21.60 -39.42 -16.07
C TYR A 9 20.81 -40.71 -15.81
N ASP A 10 20.55 -40.99 -14.53
CA ASP A 10 19.60 -42.04 -14.16
C ASP A 10 18.21 -41.68 -14.70
N GLN A 11 17.69 -42.55 -15.53
CA GLN A 11 16.38 -42.42 -16.14
C GLN A 11 15.31 -42.60 -15.06
N VAL A 12 14.70 -41.50 -14.63
CA VAL A 12 13.59 -41.51 -13.67
C VAL A 12 12.34 -42.01 -14.38
N ASP A 13 11.94 -43.23 -14.04
CA ASP A 13 10.72 -43.86 -14.52
C ASP A 13 9.54 -43.31 -13.70
N TRP A 14 8.85 -42.32 -14.26
CA TRP A 14 7.61 -41.82 -13.69
C TRP A 14 6.53 -42.84 -14.02
N LEU A 15 6.27 -43.75 -13.08
CA LEU A 15 5.06 -44.56 -13.11
C LEU A 15 3.88 -43.60 -13.18
N ASP A 16 3.25 -43.53 -14.35
CA ASP A 16 2.01 -42.83 -14.58
C ASP A 16 1.04 -43.25 -13.48
N THR A 17 0.84 -42.35 -12.52
CA THR A 17 -0.15 -42.50 -11.46
C THR A 17 -1.46 -42.11 -12.12
N ASP A 18 -1.97 -43.04 -12.91
CA ASP A 18 -3.19 -42.89 -13.66
C ASP A 18 -4.39 -42.96 -12.73
N ALA A 19 -5.17 -41.89 -12.77
CA ALA A 19 -6.61 -41.96 -13.01
C ALA A 19 -7.41 -42.94 -12.13
N SER A 20 -7.51 -42.65 -10.85
CA SER A 20 -8.71 -42.84 -10.02
C SER A 20 -8.48 -41.97 -8.76
N GLU A 21 -9.35 -41.05 -8.33
CA GLU A 21 -10.75 -41.25 -7.97
C GLU A 21 -11.29 -39.93 -7.34
N ASP A 22 -11.43 -38.85 -8.12
CA ASP A 22 -11.72 -37.51 -7.56
C ASP A 22 -12.88 -36.78 -8.26
N GLU A 23 -13.64 -37.46 -9.13
CA GLU A 23 -14.70 -36.86 -9.96
C GLU A 23 -16.05 -36.68 -9.25
N ASP A 24 -16.13 -36.94 -7.95
CA ASP A 24 -17.37 -36.76 -7.19
C ASP A 24 -17.11 -35.77 -6.05
N TYR A 25 -17.30 -34.46 -6.27
CA TYR A 25 -17.86 -33.50 -5.29
C TYR A 25 -17.77 -32.06 -5.82
N LEU A 26 -18.55 -31.73 -6.84
CA LEU A 26 -19.04 -30.35 -6.97
C LEU A 26 -20.56 -30.37 -7.15
N PRO A 27 -21.32 -29.69 -6.27
CA PRO A 27 -22.77 -29.57 -6.46
C PRO A 27 -23.04 -28.86 -7.78
N GLN A 28 -23.80 -29.52 -8.65
CA GLN A 28 -24.36 -28.91 -9.85
C GLN A 28 -25.33 -27.81 -9.44
N PHE A 29 -24.83 -26.57 -9.32
CA PHE A 29 -25.73 -25.43 -9.27
C PHE A 29 -26.44 -25.33 -10.63
N PRO A 30 -27.77 -25.15 -10.66
CA PRO A 30 -28.52 -25.04 -11.89
C PRO A 30 -27.94 -23.88 -12.72
N ARG A 31 -27.36 -24.24 -13.86
CA ARG A 31 -26.86 -23.30 -14.86
C ARG A 31 -28.07 -22.56 -15.40
N GLN A 32 -28.30 -21.34 -14.93
CA GLN A 32 -29.27 -20.44 -15.54
C GLN A 32 -28.78 -20.15 -16.96
N GLU A 33 -29.47 -20.75 -17.93
CA GLU A 33 -29.23 -20.51 -19.34
C GLU A 33 -29.63 -19.08 -19.69
N LYS A 34 -28.66 -18.32 -20.20
CA LYS A 34 -28.84 -17.22 -21.16
C LYS A 34 -29.89 -16.17 -20.76
N GLU A 35 -29.50 -15.23 -19.91
CA GLU A 35 -30.02 -13.87 -20.04
C GLU A 35 -29.09 -13.08 -20.96
N GLU A 36 -29.63 -12.70 -22.12
CA GLU A 36 -29.03 -11.78 -23.07
C GLU A 36 -28.69 -10.47 -22.34
N PHE A 37 -27.40 -10.16 -22.24
CA PHE A 37 -26.97 -8.88 -21.69
C PHE A 37 -27.57 -7.74 -22.53
N PRO A 38 -28.29 -6.77 -21.93
CA PRO A 38 -28.78 -5.62 -22.65
C PRO A 38 -27.60 -4.79 -23.16
N ILE A 39 -27.62 -4.50 -24.45
CA ILE A 39 -26.69 -3.62 -25.14
C ILE A 39 -26.75 -2.25 -24.45
N VAL A 40 -25.68 -1.88 -23.76
CA VAL A 40 -25.54 -0.55 -23.14
C VAL A 40 -25.35 0.49 -24.25
N PRO A 41 -26.19 1.54 -24.32
CA PRO A 41 -25.99 2.60 -25.29
C PRO A 41 -24.73 3.41 -24.97
N SER A 42 -23.94 3.63 -26.02
CA SER A 42 -22.73 4.45 -26.04
C SER A 42 -22.97 5.83 -25.40
N ILE A 43 -22.31 6.11 -24.27
CA ILE A 43 -22.29 7.44 -23.67
C ILE A 43 -21.25 8.27 -24.43
N GLU A 44 -21.72 8.90 -25.50
CA GLU A 44 -21.07 10.08 -26.05
C GLU A 44 -21.34 11.30 -25.16
N LYS A 45 -20.26 12.02 -24.84
CA LYS A 45 -20.19 13.46 -24.56
C LYS A 45 -20.88 13.99 -23.29
N TYR A 46 -20.11 14.11 -22.22
CA TYR A 46 -20.22 15.24 -21.29
C TYR A 46 -18.80 15.76 -20.99
N ASN A 47 -18.35 16.76 -21.74
CA ASN A 47 -18.42 18.20 -21.47
C ASN A 47 -17.55 18.66 -20.29
N GLN A 48 -16.47 19.35 -20.65
CA GLN A 48 -15.54 20.04 -19.78
C GLN A 48 -16.27 21.10 -18.95
N GLN A 49 -16.21 21.01 -17.62
CA GLN A 49 -16.43 22.17 -16.77
C GLN A 49 -15.26 22.33 -15.81
N LYS A 50 -14.43 23.32 -16.16
CA LYS A 50 -13.59 24.12 -15.26
C LYS A 50 -14.38 24.47 -14.00
N TYR A 51 -13.82 24.16 -12.84
CA TYR A 51 -14.06 24.95 -11.63
C TYR A 51 -12.73 25.26 -10.98
N CYS A 52 -12.39 26.56 -11.03
CA CYS A 52 -11.47 27.20 -10.11
C CYS A 52 -12.18 27.35 -8.77
N ILE A 53 -11.49 27.06 -7.65
CA ILE A 53 -11.92 27.48 -6.32
C ILE A 53 -10.72 28.15 -5.67
N GLU A 54 -10.71 29.48 -5.70
CA GLU A 54 -9.91 30.32 -4.82
C GLU A 54 -10.80 30.91 -3.72
N HIS A 55 -10.18 31.08 -2.54
CA HIS A 55 -10.59 31.90 -1.39
C HIS A 55 -11.81 31.46 -0.57
N THR A 56 -11.64 31.29 0.74
CA THR A 56 -11.92 32.36 1.72
C THR A 56 -11.67 31.90 3.16
N SER A 57 -11.02 32.80 3.89
CA SER A 57 -10.86 32.88 5.34
C SER A 57 -12.19 33.03 6.07
N SER A 58 -12.36 32.35 7.22
CA SER A 58 -13.30 32.75 8.28
C SER A 58 -12.85 32.17 9.63
N ILE A 59 -12.21 32.95 10.51
CA ILE A 59 -12.77 33.60 11.71
C ILE A 59 -13.93 32.86 12.39
N SER A 60 -13.70 32.39 13.63
CA SER A 60 -14.74 32.29 14.66
C SER A 60 -14.15 32.59 16.03
N SER A 61 -14.43 33.80 16.50
CA SER A 61 -14.30 34.25 17.88
C SER A 61 -15.34 33.53 18.73
N ILE A 62 -14.93 32.88 19.80
CA ILE A 62 -15.83 32.31 20.81
C ILE A 62 -15.87 33.23 22.04
N SER A 63 -17.11 33.48 22.43
CA SER A 63 -17.61 34.45 23.39
C SER A 63 -17.33 34.08 24.84
N SER A 64 -17.00 35.13 25.60
CA SER A 64 -17.00 35.21 27.06
C SER A 64 -18.34 34.76 27.65
N ILE A 65 -18.30 33.90 28.66
CA ILE A 65 -19.45 33.56 29.50
C ILE A 65 -19.05 33.77 30.96
N SER A 66 -19.93 34.43 31.70
CA SER A 66 -19.73 35.04 33.01
C SER A 66 -19.88 34.07 34.18
N GLU A 67 -19.23 34.46 35.26
CA GLU A 67 -19.27 33.94 36.63
C GLU A 67 -20.67 34.07 37.25
N ASP A 68 -21.08 33.09 38.06
CA ASP A 68 -21.83 33.30 39.29
C ASP A 68 -21.82 32.02 40.16
N ASP A 69 -21.53 32.22 41.44
CA ASP A 69 -21.26 31.25 42.51
C ASP A 69 -22.51 30.54 43.07
N VAL A 70 -22.37 29.25 43.44
CA VAL A 70 -22.89 28.70 44.71
C VAL A 70 -22.22 27.35 45.07
N ASP A 71 -21.61 27.31 46.25
CA ASP A 71 -21.06 26.14 46.95
C ASP A 71 -22.14 25.11 47.34
N ASP A 72 -21.86 23.81 47.15
CA ASP A 72 -22.36 22.78 48.05
C ASP A 72 -21.39 21.59 48.19
N PHE A 73 -21.06 21.29 49.44
CA PHE A 73 -20.10 20.32 49.94
C PHE A 73 -20.72 18.93 50.00
N SER A 74 -20.23 17.98 49.20
CA SER A 74 -20.15 16.59 49.66
C SER A 74 -19.11 15.78 48.88
N ASP A 75 -17.89 15.82 49.41
CA ASP A 75 -17.03 14.67 49.68
C ASP A 75 -17.49 13.32 49.09
N ARG A 76 -17.19 13.12 47.81
CA ARG A 76 -16.86 11.80 47.29
C ARG A 76 -15.42 11.85 46.84
N LYS A 77 -14.54 11.35 47.72
CA LYS A 77 -13.21 10.79 47.43
C LYS A 77 -13.27 9.89 46.20
N ARG A 78 -13.27 10.48 45.01
CA ARG A 78 -12.75 9.86 43.79
C ARG A 78 -11.38 10.45 43.64
N GLY A 79 -10.39 9.64 44.03
CA GLY A 79 -8.99 10.01 43.96
C GLY A 79 -8.72 10.69 42.63
N ARG A 80 -8.13 11.88 42.70
CA ARG A 80 -7.51 12.56 41.57
C ARG A 80 -6.50 11.59 40.98
N MET A 81 -6.95 10.73 40.07
CA MET A 81 -6.06 10.11 39.12
C MET A 81 -5.50 11.29 38.36
N ASN A 82 -4.21 11.56 38.59
CA ASN A 82 -3.42 12.44 37.77
C ASN A 82 -3.89 12.22 36.33
N SER A 83 -4.51 13.26 35.76
CA SER A 83 -4.69 13.33 34.33
C SER A 83 -3.27 13.40 33.78
N MET A 84 -2.69 12.22 33.58
CA MET A 84 -1.59 12.01 32.67
C MET A 84 -2.20 12.43 31.33
N SER A 85 -2.19 13.73 31.09
CA SER A 85 -2.28 14.31 29.77
C SER A 85 -1.22 13.54 29.00
N TRP A 86 -1.67 12.58 28.19
CA TRP A 86 -0.86 12.04 27.11
C TRP A 86 -0.76 13.19 26.11
N ASP A 87 0.01 14.19 26.52
CA ASP A 87 0.31 15.39 25.79
C ASP A 87 1.01 14.90 24.53
N THR A 88 0.24 14.85 23.45
CA THR A 88 0.58 14.46 22.09
C THR A 88 1.61 15.39 21.44
N ASN A 89 2.33 16.16 22.26
CA ASN A 89 3.40 17.07 21.88
C ASN A 89 4.75 16.38 21.60
N ASP A 90 4.83 15.06 21.71
CA ASP A 90 5.99 14.29 21.23
C ASP A 90 6.16 14.34 19.69
N THR A 91 5.21 14.94 18.97
CA THR A 91 5.26 15.12 17.51
C THR A 91 6.20 16.22 17.02
N ARG A 92 6.84 17.01 17.90
CA ARG A 92 7.61 18.20 17.48
C ARG A 92 9.08 18.25 17.85
N ARG A 93 9.64 17.21 18.47
CA ARG A 93 11.08 16.98 18.40
C ARG A 93 11.38 16.15 17.15
N LYS A 94 11.21 16.81 15.99
CA LYS A 94 11.82 16.41 14.71
C LYS A 94 13.33 16.46 14.89
N LYS A 95 13.86 15.46 15.62
CA LYS A 95 15.26 15.09 15.59
C LYS A 95 15.52 14.91 14.11
N LYS A 96 16.36 15.76 13.52
CA LYS A 96 16.90 15.57 12.18
C LYS A 96 17.82 14.35 12.30
N SER A 97 17.23 13.17 12.51
CA SER A 97 17.91 11.91 12.35
C SER A 97 18.43 11.93 10.93
N ASN A 98 19.71 11.64 10.77
CA ASN A 98 20.28 11.36 9.47
C ASN A 98 19.47 10.20 8.88
N GLU A 99 18.42 10.51 8.11
CA GLU A 99 17.53 9.53 7.53
C GLU A 99 18.36 8.78 6.49
N THR A 100 18.69 7.52 6.82
CA THR A 100 19.30 6.61 5.86
C THR A 100 18.39 6.45 4.66
N PRO A 101 18.92 6.17 3.47
CA PRO A 101 18.09 5.98 2.28
C PRO A 101 17.01 4.91 2.49
N LEU A 102 17.38 3.82 3.18
CA LEU A 102 16.46 2.76 3.56
C LEU A 102 15.34 3.23 4.50
N SER A 103 15.64 4.13 5.44
CA SER A 103 14.60 4.72 6.30
C SER A 103 13.58 5.54 5.51
N LYS A 104 14.01 6.22 4.44
CA LYS A 104 13.10 6.97 3.56
C LYS A 104 12.21 6.03 2.75
N VAL A 105 12.78 4.93 2.26
CA VAL A 105 12.02 3.87 1.56
C VAL A 105 10.94 3.31 2.47
N ARG A 106 11.30 2.88 3.70
CA ARG A 106 10.33 2.36 4.65
C ARG A 106 9.21 3.35 4.93
N LYS A 107 9.56 4.61 5.18
CA LYS A 107 8.57 5.67 5.39
C LYS A 107 7.65 5.89 4.19
N ALA A 108 8.16 5.74 2.96
CA ALA A 108 7.34 5.83 1.76
C ALA A 108 6.39 4.62 1.64
N ILE A 109 6.86 3.42 1.99
CA ILE A 109 6.06 2.19 2.05
C ILE A 109 4.98 2.30 3.12
N ASP A 110 5.34 2.67 4.35
CA ASP A 110 4.41 2.87 5.47
C ASP A 110 3.33 3.88 5.08
N ASN A 111 3.71 5.00 4.47
CA ASN A 111 2.76 6.02 4.02
C ASN A 111 1.83 5.51 2.91
N VAL A 112 2.27 4.57 2.09
CA VAL A 112 1.43 3.94 1.05
C VAL A 112 0.48 2.92 1.66
N VAL A 113 0.96 2.12 2.61
CA VAL A 113 0.17 1.12 3.32
C VAL A 113 -0.91 1.79 4.18
N ASP A 114 -0.54 2.81 4.96
CA ASP A 114 -1.45 3.50 5.89
C ASP A 114 -2.54 4.29 5.16
N ASN A 115 -2.20 4.93 4.03
CA ASN A 115 -3.15 5.74 3.28
C ASN A 115 -3.83 4.98 2.13
N GLY A 116 -3.39 3.77 1.81
CA GLY A 116 -3.89 3.01 0.66
C GLY A 116 -3.63 3.71 -0.68
N ILE A 117 -2.45 4.32 -0.85
CA ILE A 117 -2.12 5.08 -2.07
C ILE A 117 -1.50 4.14 -3.11
N GLU A 118 -1.91 4.26 -4.37
CA GLU A 118 -1.41 3.41 -5.45
C GLU A 118 -0.04 3.83 -5.99
N GLN A 119 0.35 5.08 -5.78
CA GLN A 119 1.60 5.64 -6.28
C GLN A 119 2.68 5.67 -5.19
N VAL A 120 3.81 5.02 -5.47
CA VAL A 120 4.98 4.98 -4.58
C VAL A 120 6.15 5.71 -5.24
N ASP A 121 6.50 6.88 -4.70
CA ASP A 121 7.64 7.66 -5.17
C ASP A 121 8.86 7.46 -4.26
N ILE A 122 9.86 6.76 -4.79
CA ILE A 122 11.14 6.46 -4.15
C ILE A 122 12.28 7.10 -4.96
N SER A 123 11.99 8.21 -5.65
CA SER A 123 12.97 8.92 -6.44
C SER A 123 13.93 9.76 -5.58
N ASN A 124 15.14 10.00 -6.10
CA ASN A 124 16.14 10.87 -5.47
C ASN A 124 16.59 10.46 -4.06
N ILE A 125 16.60 9.16 -3.76
CA ILE A 125 17.02 8.64 -2.45
C ILE A 125 18.47 8.13 -2.48
N GLU A 126 19.10 8.10 -3.66
CA GLU A 126 20.47 7.60 -3.86
C GLU A 126 20.62 6.12 -3.48
N LEU A 127 19.57 5.32 -3.70
CA LEU A 127 19.60 3.88 -3.46
C LEU A 127 20.60 3.18 -4.37
N GLU A 128 21.47 2.37 -3.78
CA GLU A 128 22.42 1.49 -4.47
C GLU A 128 21.77 0.16 -4.86
N ASP A 129 20.94 -0.39 -3.96
CA ASP A 129 20.19 -1.63 -4.15
C ASP A 129 18.74 -1.46 -3.72
N ILE A 130 17.88 -2.31 -4.27
CA ILE A 130 16.44 -2.31 -3.98
C ILE A 130 16.18 -3.17 -2.72
N PRO A 131 15.69 -2.58 -1.61
CA PRO A 131 15.43 -3.31 -0.38
C PRO A 131 14.31 -4.35 -0.53
N ASP A 132 14.43 -5.45 0.21
CA ASP A 132 13.46 -6.55 0.19
C ASP A 132 12.10 -6.15 0.79
N GLU A 133 12.07 -5.10 1.62
CA GLU A 133 10.86 -4.50 2.19
C GLU A 133 9.86 -4.03 1.13
N ILE A 134 10.31 -3.76 -0.10
CA ILE A 134 9.41 -3.46 -1.22
C ILE A 134 8.42 -4.60 -1.49
N GLY A 135 8.73 -5.83 -1.08
CA GLY A 135 7.82 -6.97 -1.16
C GLY A 135 6.54 -6.79 -0.34
N GLU A 136 6.53 -5.95 0.70
CA GLU A 136 5.34 -5.67 1.52
C GLU A 136 4.23 -5.01 0.71
N LEU A 137 4.58 -4.29 -0.36
CA LEU A 137 3.63 -3.67 -1.27
C LEU A 137 2.72 -4.70 -1.98
N ALA A 138 3.10 -5.99 -2.03
CA ALA A 138 2.27 -7.05 -2.60
C ALA A 138 0.90 -7.16 -1.92
N TYR A 139 0.80 -6.76 -0.65
CA TYR A 139 -0.39 -6.92 0.18
C TYR A 139 -1.24 -5.64 0.29
N VAL A 140 -0.86 -4.57 -0.40
CA VAL A 140 -1.61 -3.30 -0.35
C VAL A 140 -2.95 -3.48 -1.05
N THR A 141 -4.01 -3.16 -0.31
CA THR A 141 -5.39 -3.15 -0.80
C THR A 141 -5.96 -1.75 -0.64
N VAL A 142 -6.78 -1.34 -1.62
CA VAL A 142 -7.49 -0.05 -1.59
C VAL A 142 -8.96 -0.34 -1.44
N LEU A 143 -9.60 0.37 -0.50
CA LEU A 143 -11.04 0.36 -0.36
C LEU A 143 -11.62 1.44 -1.30
N HIS A 144 -12.32 1.02 -2.34
CA HIS A 144 -13.00 1.94 -3.24
C HIS A 144 -14.49 1.57 -3.34
N ASN A 145 -15.37 2.50 -2.94
CA ASN A 145 -16.82 2.33 -2.91
C ASN A 145 -17.25 1.05 -2.14
N ASP A 146 -16.71 0.87 -0.92
CA ASP A 146 -16.96 -0.28 -0.04
C ASP A 146 -16.50 -1.65 -0.58
N ILE A 147 -15.78 -1.68 -1.71
CA ILE A 147 -15.19 -2.90 -2.27
C ILE A 147 -13.69 -2.87 -2.03
N VAL A 148 -13.17 -3.94 -1.42
CA VAL A 148 -11.73 -4.15 -1.25
C VAL A 148 -11.17 -4.69 -2.57
N LYS A 149 -10.25 -3.94 -3.19
CA LYS A 149 -9.53 -4.36 -4.40
C LYS A 149 -8.03 -4.36 -4.14
N SER A 150 -7.32 -5.22 -4.85
CA SER A 150 -5.85 -5.15 -4.92
C SER A 150 -5.43 -3.83 -5.56
N ALA A 151 -4.50 -3.11 -4.94
CA ALA A 151 -4.06 -1.79 -5.38
C ALA A 151 -3.31 -1.85 -6.73
N SER A 152 -3.64 -1.00 -7.70
CA SER A 152 -2.84 -0.88 -8.94
C SER A 152 -1.56 -0.09 -8.70
N LEU A 153 -0.49 -0.75 -8.30
CA LEU A 153 0.72 -0.07 -7.85
C LEU A 153 1.52 0.55 -9.00
N GLN A 154 1.97 1.79 -8.79
CA GLN A 154 2.88 2.52 -9.66
C GLN A 154 4.14 2.87 -8.88
N LEU A 155 5.26 2.24 -9.22
CA LEU A 155 6.53 2.39 -8.53
C LEU A 155 7.49 3.27 -9.34
N PHE A 156 7.92 4.38 -8.75
CA PHE A 156 8.84 5.34 -9.36
C PHE A 156 10.20 5.30 -8.65
N LEU A 157 11.24 4.87 -9.39
CA LEU A 157 12.60 4.66 -8.87
C LEU A 157 13.64 5.51 -9.64
N TYR A 158 13.25 6.67 -10.17
CA TYR A 158 14.14 7.48 -10.98
C TYR A 158 15.17 8.26 -10.15
N ASN A 159 16.33 8.52 -10.78
CA ASN A 159 17.43 9.28 -10.16
C ASN A 159 17.98 8.63 -8.87
N ASN A 160 18.11 7.30 -8.89
CA ASN A 160 18.84 6.52 -7.89
C ASN A 160 20.15 5.98 -8.50
N ARG A 161 20.97 5.30 -7.68
CA ARG A 161 22.24 4.69 -8.09
C ARG A 161 22.11 3.16 -8.16
N ILE A 162 20.95 2.67 -8.59
CA ILE A 162 20.62 1.25 -8.53
C ILE A 162 21.49 0.48 -9.52
N HIS A 163 22.23 -0.50 -9.03
CA HIS A 163 23.06 -1.38 -9.87
C HIS A 163 22.35 -2.69 -10.19
N THR A 164 21.58 -3.23 -9.24
CA THR A 164 20.91 -4.52 -9.36
C THR A 164 19.41 -4.40 -9.12
N LEU A 165 18.63 -5.16 -9.88
CA LEU A 165 17.19 -5.28 -9.65
C LEU A 165 16.94 -6.50 -8.76
N SER A 166 16.37 -6.29 -7.57
CA SER A 166 16.01 -7.39 -6.67
C SER A 166 14.91 -8.25 -7.30
N PRO A 167 15.00 -9.60 -7.21
CA PRO A 167 13.97 -10.51 -7.70
C PRO A 167 12.62 -10.31 -6.98
N VAL A 168 12.63 -9.67 -5.81
CA VAL A 168 11.42 -9.35 -5.02
C VAL A 168 10.45 -8.46 -5.81
N LEU A 169 10.95 -7.56 -6.68
CA LEU A 169 10.10 -6.74 -7.55
C LEU A 169 9.18 -7.57 -8.44
N PHE A 170 9.64 -8.73 -8.92
CA PHE A 170 8.87 -9.60 -9.79
C PHE A 170 7.81 -10.42 -9.03
N ARG A 171 7.84 -10.39 -7.69
CA ARG A 171 6.78 -11.01 -6.86
C ARG A 171 5.56 -10.09 -6.73
N LEU A 172 5.69 -8.80 -7.03
CA LEU A 172 4.62 -7.81 -6.95
C LEU A 172 3.62 -8.00 -8.10
N LYS A 173 2.61 -8.86 -7.91
CA LYS A 173 1.58 -9.14 -8.91
C LYS A 173 0.70 -7.92 -9.25
N ASN A 174 0.63 -6.95 -8.35
CA ASN A 174 -0.23 -5.78 -8.49
C ASN A 174 0.50 -4.57 -9.09
N LEU A 175 1.76 -4.74 -9.52
CA LEU A 175 2.57 -3.67 -10.09
C LEU A 175 2.17 -3.41 -11.55
N THR A 176 1.59 -2.25 -11.81
CA THR A 176 1.12 -1.85 -13.14
C THR A 176 2.14 -1.00 -13.89
N VAL A 177 2.86 -0.14 -13.17
CA VAL A 177 3.86 0.77 -13.73
C VAL A 177 5.15 0.66 -12.94
N LEU A 178 6.25 0.42 -13.65
CA LEU A 178 7.60 0.46 -13.12
C LEU A 178 8.40 1.51 -13.87
N SER A 179 8.73 2.63 -13.21
CA SER A 179 9.53 3.69 -13.81
C SER A 179 10.97 3.61 -13.31
N LEU A 180 11.85 3.15 -14.18
CA LEU A 180 13.28 3.11 -13.95
C LEU A 180 13.95 4.09 -14.91
N ARG A 181 14.41 5.24 -14.40
CA ARG A 181 15.08 6.26 -15.22
C ARG A 181 16.40 6.67 -14.56
N LYS A 182 17.46 6.69 -15.39
CA LYS A 182 18.87 6.81 -15.02
C LYS A 182 19.39 5.58 -14.27
N PHE A 183 19.73 4.54 -15.02
CA PHE A 183 20.66 3.52 -14.55
C PHE A 183 22.09 3.96 -14.85
N ILE A 184 22.98 3.77 -13.89
CA ILE A 184 24.41 3.73 -14.16
C ILE A 184 24.70 2.32 -14.66
N SER A 185 24.85 2.19 -15.98
CA SER A 185 25.41 0.98 -16.59
C SER A 185 26.91 1.01 -16.31
N ILE A 186 27.38 0.12 -15.43
CA ILE A 186 28.81 -0.16 -15.26
C ILE A 186 29.25 -1.13 -16.36
#